data_AF-A0A239D0T8-F1
#
_entry.id   AF-A0A239D0T8-F1
#
_cell.length_a   1.000
_cell.length_b   1.000
_cell.length_c   1.000
_cell.angle_alpha   90.00
_cell.angle_beta   90.00
_cell.angle_gamma   90.00
#
_symmetry.space_group_name_H-M   'P 1'
#
loop_
_entity.id
_entity.type
_entity.pdbx_description
1 polymer ?
#
loop_
_entity_poly.entity_id
_entity_poly.type
_entity_poly.pdbx_seq_one_letter_code
_entity_poly.pdbx_strand_id
1 'polypeptide(L)'
;MVYAFEIGDDLPDPPTRAGVEADLADWKARLDRLMANICLWAGDFPGVLCERGSVAKIERKMQMVGLTKPVELPALLLRRLVTQSVRPLPVDQRTDYTVRQGLPGRILRHEATLSITPDARWVMGTRGQVWIRSDKIFDTIADIGTPEQPDWRLIRRADPEHLIPFTRDVLHDLLGRLQ
;
A
#
# COMPACT_ATOMS: atom_id res chain seq x y z
N MET A 1 7.90 24.54 -1.95
CA MET A 1 6.75 25.03 -2.71
C MET A 1 5.96 25.92 -1.77
N VAL A 2 6.09 27.24 -1.92
CA VAL A 2 5.41 28.24 -1.09
C VAL A 2 4.10 28.55 -1.80
N TYR A 3 2.96 28.28 -1.16
CA TYR A 3 1.66 28.67 -1.70
C TYR A 3 1.52 30.18 -1.53
N ALA A 4 1.67 30.92 -2.64
CA ALA A 4 1.28 32.32 -2.69
C ALA A 4 -0.24 32.35 -2.85
N PHE A 5 -0.96 32.64 -1.78
CA PHE A 5 -2.36 33.03 -1.88
C PHE A 5 -2.39 34.46 -2.41
N GLU A 6 -3.00 34.66 -3.57
CA GLU A 6 -3.27 36.01 -4.07
C GLU A 6 -4.26 36.68 -3.11
N ILE A 7 -3.97 37.92 -2.73
CA ILE A 7 -4.78 38.73 -1.83
C ILE A 7 -6.13 38.99 -2.54
N GLY A 8 -7.13 38.16 -2.25
CA GLY A 8 -8.43 38.18 -2.93
C GLY A 8 -9.17 36.84 -2.94
N ASP A 9 -8.47 35.71 -2.72
CA ASP A 9 -9.14 34.42 -2.55
C ASP A 9 -9.83 34.36 -1.18
N ASP A 10 -11.16 34.21 -1.19
CA ASP A 10 -11.94 33.89 0.00
C ASP A 10 -11.31 32.66 0.69
N LEU A 11 -10.99 32.80 1.97
CA LEU A 11 -10.51 31.68 2.76
C LEU A 11 -11.57 30.56 2.69
N PRO A 12 -11.17 29.29 2.51
CA PRO A 12 -12.12 28.20 2.53
C PRO A 12 -12.87 28.21 3.86
N ASP A 13 -14.17 27.94 3.80
CA ASP A 13 -15.01 27.88 4.99
C ASP A 13 -14.37 27.01 6.07
N PRO A 14 -14.45 27.43 7.35
CA PRO A 14 -13.93 26.62 8.43
C PRO A 14 -14.60 25.24 8.41
N PRO A 15 -13.83 24.17 8.68
CA PRO A 15 -14.38 22.83 8.60
C PRO A 15 -15.48 22.64 9.63
N THR A 16 -16.59 22.06 9.20
CA THR A 16 -17.66 21.63 10.11
C THR A 16 -17.41 20.19 10.54
N ARG A 17 -17.87 19.83 11.73
CA ARG A 17 -17.79 18.45 12.21
C ARG A 17 -18.47 17.47 11.26
N ALA A 18 -19.68 17.80 10.81
CA ALA A 18 -20.44 16.98 9.88
C ALA A 18 -19.71 16.79 8.54
N GLY A 19 -19.09 17.86 8.01
CA GLY A 19 -18.29 17.76 6.78
C GLY A 19 -17.10 16.83 6.94
N VAL A 20 -16.36 16.94 8.04
CA VAL A 20 -15.22 16.05 8.32
C VAL A 20 -15.68 14.59 8.51
N GLU A 21 -16.80 14.35 9.20
CA GLU A 21 -17.35 13.00 9.36
C GLU A 21 -17.79 12.40 8.02
N ALA A 22 -18.39 13.21 7.13
CA ALA A 22 -18.76 12.79 5.77
C ALA A 22 -17.53 12.49 4.91
N ASP A 23 -16.52 13.36 4.92
CA ASP A 23 -15.25 13.15 4.21
C ASP A 23 -14.56 11.85 4.66
N LEU A 24 -14.57 11.57 5.97
CA LEU A 24 -14.00 10.34 6.53
C LEU A 24 -14.76 9.09 6.08
N ALA A 25 -16.10 9.15 6.08
CA ALA A 25 -16.94 8.03 5.67
C ALA A 25 -16.76 7.72 4.18
N ASP A 26 -16.76 8.75 3.33
CA ASP A 26 -16.50 8.62 1.89
C ASP A 26 -15.12 8.02 1.64
N TRP A 27 -14.09 8.54 2.31
CA TRP A 27 -12.73 8.01 2.17
C TRP A 27 -12.65 6.54 2.49
N LYS A 28 -13.23 6.16 3.63
CA LYS A 28 -13.18 4.79 4.12
C LYS A 28 -13.84 3.86 3.11
N ALA A 29 -14.98 4.26 2.55
CA ALA A 29 -15.66 3.51 1.50
C ALA A 29 -14.83 3.39 0.21
N ARG A 30 -14.10 4.43 -0.18
CA ARG A 30 -13.18 4.38 -1.34
C ARG A 30 -11.98 3.49 -1.08
N LEU A 31 -11.37 3.59 0.10
CA LEU A 31 -10.27 2.73 0.51
C LEU A 31 -10.68 1.26 0.59
N ASP A 32 -11.83 0.95 1.20
CA ASP A 32 -12.31 -0.43 1.32
C ASP A 32 -12.47 -1.08 -0.07
N ARG A 33 -12.98 -0.32 -1.05
CA ARG A 33 -13.07 -0.75 -2.45
C ARG A 33 -11.69 -0.96 -3.08
N LEU A 34 -10.76 -0.02 -2.91
CA LEU A 34 -9.39 -0.16 -3.40
C LEU A 34 -8.69 -1.39 -2.81
N MET A 35 -8.74 -1.56 -1.48
CA MET A 35 -8.09 -2.69 -0.80
C MET A 35 -8.74 -4.03 -1.18
N ALA A 36 -10.05 -4.06 -1.41
CA ALA A 36 -10.72 -5.25 -1.93
C ALA A 36 -10.19 -5.62 -3.32
N ASN A 37 -10.10 -4.64 -4.23
CA ASN A 37 -9.55 -4.84 -5.57
C ASN A 37 -8.10 -5.32 -5.55
N ILE A 38 -7.26 -4.72 -4.70
CA ILE A 38 -5.86 -5.14 -4.55
C ILE A 38 -5.77 -6.60 -4.09
N CYS A 39 -6.55 -7.01 -3.09
CA CYS A 39 -6.53 -8.42 -2.66
C CYS A 39 -7.02 -9.36 -3.77
N LEU A 40 -8.04 -8.99 -4.54
CA LEU A 40 -8.51 -9.79 -5.68
C LEU A 40 -7.39 -9.95 -6.72
N TRP A 41 -6.77 -8.85 -7.12
CA TRP A 41 -5.67 -8.86 -8.08
C TRP A 41 -4.43 -9.60 -7.57
N ALA A 42 -4.11 -9.47 -6.28
CA ALA A 42 -2.98 -10.17 -5.66
C ALA A 42 -3.20 -11.69 -5.58
N GLY A 43 -4.46 -12.15 -5.44
CA GLY A 43 -4.81 -13.57 -5.44
C GLY A 43 -4.47 -14.27 -6.77
N ASP A 44 -4.41 -13.52 -7.87
CA ASP A 44 -3.98 -14.03 -9.17
C ASP A 44 -2.46 -14.12 -9.33
N PHE A 45 -1.68 -13.61 -8.37
CA PHE A 45 -0.22 -13.63 -8.42
C PHE A 45 0.34 -14.82 -7.63
N PRO A 46 1.10 -15.75 -8.25
CA PRO A 46 1.57 -16.96 -7.59
C PRO A 46 2.39 -16.70 -6.33
N GLY A 47 2.03 -17.38 -5.23
CA GLY A 47 2.77 -17.34 -3.96
C GLY A 47 2.58 -16.04 -3.17
N VAL A 48 1.57 -15.23 -3.49
CA VAL A 48 1.22 -14.02 -2.72
C VAL A 48 0.03 -14.30 -1.80
N LEU A 49 0.14 -13.84 -0.55
CA LEU A 49 -0.93 -13.84 0.44
C LEU A 49 -1.31 -12.39 0.73
N CYS A 50 -2.61 -12.08 0.68
CA CYS A 50 -3.16 -10.78 1.07
C CYS A 50 -3.64 -10.83 2.52
N GLU A 51 -2.98 -10.12 3.43
CA GLU A 51 -3.42 -9.92 4.81
C GLU A 51 -4.11 -8.56 4.94
N ARG A 52 -5.36 -8.57 5.42
CA ARG A 52 -6.09 -7.35 5.73
C ARG A 52 -5.85 -6.95 7.17
N GLY A 53 -5.67 -5.66 7.40
CA GLY A 53 -5.57 -5.05 8.72
C GLY A 53 -6.17 -3.66 8.74
N SER A 54 -5.93 -2.95 9.83
CA SER A 54 -6.27 -1.54 9.95
C SER A 54 -5.11 -0.75 10.56
N VAL A 55 -5.15 0.56 10.33
CA VAL A 55 -4.28 1.53 10.97
C VAL A 55 -5.12 2.63 11.59
N ALA A 56 -4.88 2.88 12.88
CA ALA A 56 -5.46 4.00 13.61
C ALA A 56 -4.84 5.32 13.14
N LYS A 57 -5.68 6.30 12.78
CA LYS A 57 -5.25 7.64 12.38
C LYS A 57 -6.00 8.71 13.15
N ILE A 58 -5.28 9.73 13.60
CA ILE A 58 -5.84 10.94 14.18
C ILE A 58 -5.13 12.14 13.57
N GLU A 59 -5.90 13.10 13.07
CA GLU A 59 -5.38 14.19 12.26
C GLU A 59 -5.85 15.55 12.76
N ARG A 60 -5.12 16.60 12.39
CA ARG A 60 -5.36 17.95 12.89
C ARG A 60 -6.76 18.48 12.56
N LYS A 61 -7.28 18.23 11.35
CA LYS A 61 -8.63 18.71 10.96
C LYS A 61 -9.74 18.04 11.75
N MET A 62 -9.56 16.77 12.14
CA MET A 62 -10.47 16.07 13.05
C MET A 62 -10.49 16.75 14.42
N GLN A 63 -9.30 17.05 14.95
CA GLN A 63 -9.16 17.73 16.24
C GLN A 63 -9.78 19.13 16.24
N MET A 64 -9.66 19.88 15.13
CA MET A 64 -10.27 21.21 14.98
C MET A 64 -11.79 21.21 15.13
N VAL A 65 -12.45 20.10 14.83
CA VAL A 65 -13.91 19.95 14.94
C VAL A 65 -14.34 19.07 16.13
N GLY A 66 -13.42 18.80 17.06
CA GLY A 66 -13.68 18.05 18.29
C GLY A 66 -13.69 16.51 18.13
N LEU A 67 -13.21 15.99 17.00
CA LEU A 67 -13.04 14.55 16.80
C LEU A 67 -11.66 14.10 17.32
N THR A 68 -11.63 13.66 18.57
CA THR A 68 -10.40 13.30 19.30
C THR A 68 -10.10 11.80 19.31
N LYS A 69 -11.02 10.97 18.81
CA LYS A 69 -10.81 9.52 18.74
C LYS A 69 -10.11 9.17 17.42
N PRO A 70 -9.09 8.28 17.45
CA PRO A 70 -8.53 7.73 16.22
C PRO A 70 -9.60 7.01 15.39
N VAL A 71 -9.46 7.11 14.07
CA VAL A 71 -10.29 6.40 13.10
C VAL A 71 -9.46 5.25 12.53
N GLU A 72 -10.06 4.06 12.54
CA GLU A 72 -9.49 2.87 11.91
C GLU A 72 -9.72 2.92 10.39
N LEU A 73 -8.62 2.99 9.64
CA LEU A 73 -8.62 2.92 8.18
C LEU A 73 -8.05 1.56 7.72
N PRO A 74 -8.57 0.99 6.62
CA PRO A 74 -8.10 -0.29 6.12
C PRO A 74 -6.66 -0.19 5.62
N ALA A 75 -5.89 -1.25 5.86
CA ALA A 75 -4.51 -1.40 5.40
C ALA A 75 -4.30 -2.84 4.91
N LEU A 76 -3.31 -3.04 4.04
CA LEU A 76 -2.93 -4.36 3.55
C LEU A 76 -1.45 -4.64 3.79
N LEU A 77 -1.17 -5.93 3.98
CA LEU A 77 0.17 -6.49 3.88
C LEU A 77 0.12 -7.63 2.86
N LEU A 78 0.82 -7.46 1.74
CA LEU A 78 0.99 -8.51 0.74
C LEU A 78 2.31 -9.24 1.04
N ARG A 79 2.23 -10.52 1.38
CA ARG A 79 3.40 -11.38 1.63
C ARG A 79 3.63 -12.26 0.42
N ARG A 80 4.83 -12.20 -0.15
CA ARG A 80 5.25 -13.10 -1.22
C ARG A 80 6.18 -14.17 -0.66
N LEU A 81 5.76 -15.43 -0.80
CA LEU A 81 6.54 -16.60 -0.42
C LEU A 81 7.34 -17.06 -1.62
N VAL A 82 8.63 -16.76 -1.66
CA VAL A 82 9.52 -17.29 -2.68
C VAL A 82 10.11 -18.61 -2.17
N THR A 83 9.62 -19.72 -2.73
CA THR A 83 10.26 -21.02 -2.55
C THR A 83 11.45 -21.10 -3.50
N GLN A 84 12.66 -20.81 -3.00
CA GLN A 84 13.85 -21.19 -3.74
C GLN A 84 14.04 -22.71 -3.62
N SER A 85 13.93 -23.41 -4.74
CA SER A 85 14.46 -24.77 -4.85
C SER A 85 15.99 -24.67 -4.82
N VAL A 86 16.59 -25.09 -3.71
CA VAL A 86 18.04 -25.31 -3.69
C VAL A 86 18.32 -26.42 -4.69
N ARG A 87 19.00 -26.09 -5.80
CA ARG A 87 19.50 -27.09 -6.75
C ARG A 87 20.39 -28.04 -5.95
N PRO A 88 20.15 -29.37 -5.96
CA PRO A 88 21.09 -30.29 -5.34
C PRO A 88 22.45 -30.08 -5.99
N LEU A 89 23.49 -29.88 -5.18
CA LEU A 89 24.87 -29.83 -5.67
C LEU A 89 25.14 -31.07 -6.53
N PRO A 90 25.87 -30.95 -7.64
CA PRO A 90 26.31 -32.13 -8.37
C PRO A 90 27.08 -33.04 -7.42
N VAL A 91 26.57 -34.25 -7.21
CA VAL A 91 27.27 -35.31 -6.49
C VAL A 91 28.40 -35.76 -7.40
N ASP A 92 29.55 -35.09 -7.33
CA ASP A 92 30.82 -35.71 -7.68
C ASP A 92 32.00 -34.96 -7.05
N GLN A 93 32.45 -35.44 -5.88
CA GLN A 93 33.79 -36.00 -5.72
C GLN A 93 33.93 -36.54 -4.29
N ARG A 94 34.31 -37.82 -4.23
CA ARG A 94 34.48 -38.64 -3.02
C ARG A 94 35.19 -37.90 -1.89
N THR A 95 34.56 -37.86 -0.73
CA THR A 95 35.26 -38.01 0.54
C THR A 95 34.34 -38.73 1.51
N ASP A 96 34.82 -39.84 2.04
CA ASP A 96 34.14 -40.68 3.02
C ASP A 96 33.70 -39.86 4.23
N TYR A 97 32.40 -39.61 4.34
CA TYR A 97 31.78 -39.24 5.60
C TYR A 97 30.50 -40.06 5.79
N THR A 98 30.56 -40.89 6.84
CA THR A 98 29.49 -41.69 7.42
C THR A 98 28.10 -41.11 7.25
N VAL A 99 27.23 -41.92 6.64
CA VAL A 99 25.77 -41.78 6.59
C VAL A 99 25.22 -41.57 8.00
N ARG A 100 24.90 -40.34 8.35
CA ARG A 100 23.91 -40.02 9.39
C ARG A 100 22.78 -39.24 8.74
N GLN A 101 21.67 -39.95 8.56
CA GLN A 101 20.29 -39.50 8.30
C GLN A 101 20.10 -38.09 7.74
N GLY A 102 19.60 -38.04 6.50
CA GLY A 102 19.29 -36.82 5.77
C GLY A 102 18.34 -35.89 6.52
N LEU A 103 18.84 -34.69 6.83
CA LEU A 103 17.97 -33.53 6.99
C LEU A 103 17.48 -33.10 5.60
N PRO A 104 16.16 -32.96 5.38
CA PRO A 104 15.65 -32.41 4.12
C PRO A 104 16.22 -31.01 3.94
N GLY A 105 16.63 -30.70 2.70
CA GLY A 105 17.24 -29.43 2.32
C GLY A 105 16.53 -28.24 2.97
N ARG A 106 17.31 -27.40 3.64
CA ARG A 106 16.83 -26.20 4.33
C ARG A 106 16.22 -25.26 3.29
N ILE A 107 14.89 -25.29 3.14
CA ILE A 107 14.16 -24.33 2.33
C ILE A 107 14.33 -22.97 3.01
N LEU A 108 15.21 -22.13 2.48
CA LEU A 108 15.25 -20.72 2.84
C LEU A 108 14.01 -20.09 2.18
N ARG A 109 12.95 -19.89 2.97
CA ARG A 109 11.81 -19.09 2.54
C ARG A 109 12.24 -17.64 2.58
N HIS A 110 12.44 -17.03 1.41
CA HIS A 110 12.55 -15.58 1.34
C HIS A 110 11.13 -15.02 1.34
N GLU A 111 10.82 -14.22 2.35
CA GLU A 111 9.54 -13.53 2.47
C GLU A 111 9.77 -12.08 2.09
N ALA A 112 9.15 -11.65 1.00
CA ALA A 112 9.13 -10.25 0.61
C ALA A 112 7.75 -9.66 0.91
N THR A 113 7.72 -8.47 1.49
CA THR A 113 6.48 -7.84 1.97
C THR A 113 6.24 -6.51 1.29
N LEU A 114 5.01 -6.29 0.83
CA LEU A 114 4.52 -5.00 0.35
C LEU A 114 3.42 -4.52 1.29
N SER A 115 3.71 -3.46 2.04
CA SER A 115 2.72 -2.79 2.89
C SER A 115 1.99 -1.72 2.11
N ILE A 116 0.67 -1.66 2.26
CA ILE A 116 -0.20 -0.69 1.61
C ILE A 116 -1.01 -0.02 2.71
N THR A 117 -0.69 1.24 3.00
CA THR A 117 -1.22 1.94 4.17
C THR A 117 -1.74 3.31 3.76
N PRO A 118 -2.94 3.70 4.21
CA PRO A 118 -3.46 5.01 3.90
C PRO A 118 -2.63 6.09 4.62
N ASP A 119 -2.29 7.12 3.86
CA ASP A 119 -1.93 8.40 4.44
C ASP A 119 -3.23 9.08 4.92
N ALA A 120 -3.14 9.80 6.02
CA ALA A 120 -4.26 10.53 6.60
C ALA A 120 -4.07 12.06 6.53
N ARG A 121 -2.97 12.54 5.91
CA ARG A 121 -2.62 13.96 5.75
C ARG A 121 -3.62 14.86 5.00
N TRP A 122 -4.80 14.39 4.60
CA TRP A 122 -5.41 14.81 3.32
C TRP A 122 -6.84 15.36 3.38
N VAL A 123 -7.34 15.86 4.51
CA VAL A 123 -8.51 16.78 4.40
C VAL A 123 -8.08 18.23 4.06
N MET A 124 -6.99 18.36 3.29
CA MET A 124 -6.63 19.52 2.48
C MET A 124 -6.44 19.03 1.04
N GLY A 125 -7.22 19.53 0.07
CA GLY A 125 -6.93 19.65 -1.37
C GLY A 125 -6.38 18.48 -2.22
N THR A 126 -5.88 17.37 -1.66
CA THR A 126 -5.02 16.39 -2.36
C THR A 126 -5.60 14.97 -2.38
N ARG A 127 -6.92 14.83 -2.15
CA ARG A 127 -7.74 13.64 -2.50
C ARG A 127 -7.20 12.25 -2.09
N GLY A 128 -6.48 12.13 -0.98
CA GLY A 128 -6.26 10.83 -0.34
C GLY A 128 -5.13 10.04 -0.97
N GLN A 129 -4.07 9.84 -0.19
CA GLN A 129 -2.90 9.09 -0.61
C GLN A 129 -2.84 7.76 0.12
N VAL A 130 -2.29 6.75 -0.54
CA VAL A 130 -2.02 5.44 0.01
C VAL A 130 -0.56 5.13 -0.28
N TRP A 131 0.24 4.90 0.74
CA TRP A 131 1.64 4.54 0.57
C TRP A 131 1.77 3.05 0.26
N ILE A 132 2.57 2.75 -0.76
CA ILE A 132 3.03 1.40 -1.09
C ILE A 132 4.50 1.30 -0.69
N ARG A 133 4.83 0.40 0.24
CA ARG A 133 6.19 0.30 0.78
C ARG A 133 6.68 -1.15 0.92
N SER A 134 7.89 -1.38 0.44
CA SER A 134 8.74 -2.52 0.77
C SER A 134 10.15 -2.02 1.11
N ASP A 135 11.10 -2.94 1.26
CA ASP A 135 12.54 -2.65 1.31
C ASP A 135 13.07 -1.87 0.08
N LYS A 136 12.56 -2.21 -1.12
CA LYS A 136 13.00 -1.65 -2.41
C LYS A 136 12.00 -0.68 -3.03
N ILE A 137 10.76 -0.67 -2.54
CA ILE A 137 9.65 0.10 -3.13
C ILE A 137 9.20 1.17 -2.14
N PHE A 138 9.07 2.40 -2.61
CA PHE A 138 8.47 3.49 -1.86
C PHE A 138 7.70 4.37 -2.84
N ASP A 139 6.47 3.99 -3.14
CA ASP A 139 5.59 4.66 -4.10
C ASP A 139 4.27 5.07 -3.41
N THR A 140 3.44 5.83 -4.11
CA THR A 140 2.15 6.31 -3.57
C THR A 140 1.04 6.08 -4.59
N ILE A 141 -0.14 5.67 -4.14
CA ILE A 141 -1.37 5.72 -4.92
C ILE A 141 -2.13 6.98 -4.48
N ALA A 142 -2.59 7.78 -5.42
CA ALA A 142 -3.49 8.90 -5.15
C ALA A 142 -4.80 8.69 -5.91
N ASP A 143 -5.93 9.06 -5.31
CA ASP A 143 -7.18 9.18 -6.04
C ASP A 143 -7.26 10.58 -6.68
N ILE A 144 -7.25 10.66 -8.00
CA ILE A 144 -7.44 11.93 -8.73
C ILE A 144 -8.86 12.06 -9.30
N GLY A 145 -9.73 11.10 -9.02
CA GLY A 145 -11.11 11.06 -9.52
C GLY A 145 -12.09 11.85 -8.66
N THR A 146 -13.38 11.60 -8.87
CA THR A 146 -14.46 12.15 -8.04
C THR A 146 -14.88 11.12 -6.98
N PRO A 147 -15.61 11.51 -5.92
CA PRO A 147 -16.13 10.57 -4.93
C PRO A 147 -16.93 9.40 -5.55
N GLU A 148 -17.69 9.68 -6.61
CA GLU A 148 -18.52 8.71 -7.33
C GLU A 148 -17.72 7.85 -8.31
N GLN A 149 -16.64 8.42 -8.88
CA GLN A 149 -15.78 7.78 -9.86
C GLN A 149 -14.31 7.94 -9.46
N PRO A 150 -13.81 7.09 -8.52
CA PRO A 150 -12.41 7.10 -8.12
C PRO A 150 -11.50 6.81 -9.32
N ASP A 151 -10.40 7.55 -9.45
CA ASP A 151 -9.35 7.35 -10.45
C ASP A 151 -8.00 7.20 -9.73
N TRP A 152 -7.69 5.96 -9.38
CA TRP A 152 -6.48 5.62 -8.63
C TRP A 152 -5.26 5.64 -9.55
N ARG A 153 -4.28 6.47 -9.20
CA ARG A 153 -3.02 6.61 -9.93
C ARG A 153 -1.83 6.27 -9.05
N LEU A 154 -0.92 5.45 -9.57
CA LEU A 154 0.39 5.22 -9.00
C LEU A 154 1.31 6.40 -9.36
N ILE A 155 1.92 6.95 -8.34
CA ILE A 155 2.98 7.97 -8.38
C ILE A 155 4.26 7.27 -7.94
N ARG A 156 5.21 7.12 -8.86
CA ARG A 156 6.52 6.55 -8.55
C ARG A 156 7.38 7.61 -7.90
N ARG A 157 8.09 7.29 -6.83
CA ARG A 157 8.97 8.29 -6.17
C ARG A 157 10.06 8.84 -7.09
N ALA A 158 10.55 8.00 -8.01
CA ALA A 158 11.57 8.41 -8.98
C ALA A 158 11.02 9.33 -10.07
N ASP A 159 9.70 9.34 -10.28
CA ASP A 159 9.04 10.10 -11.34
C ASP A 159 7.64 10.54 -10.88
N PRO A 160 7.56 11.59 -10.03
CA PRO A 160 6.31 12.02 -9.42
C PRO A 160 5.37 12.74 -10.40
N GLU A 161 5.85 13.18 -11.56
CA GLU A 161 5.04 13.85 -12.58
C GLU A 161 4.24 12.84 -13.42
N HIS A 162 4.67 11.58 -13.43
CA HIS A 162 4.02 10.54 -14.22
C HIS A 162 2.96 9.76 -13.41
N LEU A 163 1.69 10.02 -13.73
CA LEU A 163 0.53 9.40 -13.08
C LEU A 163 0.05 8.16 -13.84
N ILE A 164 0.42 6.98 -13.36
CA ILE A 164 0.10 5.70 -14.01
C ILE A 164 -1.25 5.19 -13.48
N PRO A 165 -2.24 4.82 -14.33
CA PRO A 165 -3.44 4.11 -13.88
C PRO A 165 -3.10 2.92 -12.99
N PHE A 166 -3.62 2.88 -11.77
CA PHE A 166 -3.35 1.79 -10.85
C PHE A 166 -4.26 0.59 -11.16
N THR A 167 -3.74 -0.32 -11.99
CA THR A 167 -4.44 -1.51 -12.46
C THR A 167 -3.85 -2.79 -11.86
N ARG A 168 -4.50 -3.93 -12.14
CA ARG A 168 -3.98 -5.28 -11.84
C ARG A 168 -2.54 -5.47 -12.34
N ASP A 169 -2.27 -5.11 -13.58
CA ASP A 169 -0.96 -5.34 -14.21
C ASP A 169 0.14 -4.51 -13.52
N VAL A 170 -0.19 -3.28 -13.12
CA VAL A 170 0.71 -2.43 -12.33
C VAL A 170 0.99 -3.02 -10.96
N LEU A 171 -0.01 -3.59 -10.28
CA LEU A 171 0.21 -4.31 -9.02
C LEU A 171 1.11 -5.54 -9.25
N HIS A 172 0.89 -6.29 -10.33
CA HIS A 172 1.70 -7.47 -10.66
C HIS A 172 3.15 -7.09 -10.97
N ASP A 173 3.41 -5.96 -11.65
CA ASP A 173 4.75 -5.40 -11.82
C ASP A 173 5.42 -5.09 -10.47
N LEU A 174 4.70 -4.43 -9.55
CA LEU A 174 5.20 -4.14 -8.21
C LEU A 174 5.54 -5.42 -7.44
N LEU A 175 4.66 -6.43 -7.48
CA LEU A 175 4.90 -7.73 -6.83
C LEU A 175 6.06 -8.49 -7.49
N GLY A 176 6.24 -8.35 -8.80
CA GLY A 176 7.35 -8.90 -9.56
C GLY A 176 8.71 -8.35 -9.11
N ARG A 177 8.76 -7.06 -8.75
CA ARG A 177 9.96 -6.34 -8.26
C ARG A 177 10.38 -6.71 -6.84
N LEU A 178 9.58 -7.50 -6.11
CA LEU A 178 9.90 -7.98 -4.76
C LEU A 178 10.88 -9.19 -4.75
N GLN A 179 11.43 -9.58 -5.91
CA GLN A 179 12.50 -10.59 -6.04
C GLN A 179 13.86 -9.98 -5.67
#